data_AF-A0A497AD11-F1
#
_entry.id   AF-A0A497AD11-F1
#
_cell.length_a   1.000
_cell.length_b   1.000
_cell.length_c   1.000
_cell.angle_alpha   90.00
_cell.angle_beta   90.00
_cell.angle_gamma   90.00
#
_symmetry.space_group_name_H-M   'P 1'
#
loop_
_entity.id
_entity.type
_entity.pdbx_description
1 polymer ?
#
loop_
_entity_poly.entity_id
_entity_poly.type
_entity_poly.pdbx_seq_one_letter_code
_entity_poly.pdbx_strand_id
1 'polypeptide(L)'
;MLDHLYRVLGWRPSLDAIAVATLGEMKSADGLQAVRWFRQGQLDKVIAYCRRDVEVTWRIYQFGRRNGYVQYRDRRWRVHRVPVRWR
;
A
#
# COMPACT_ATOMS: atom_id res chain seq x y z
N MET A 1 8.62 -1.95 -5.38
CA MET A 1 7.82 -2.71 -4.40
C MET A 1 6.52 -3.24 -5.00
N LEU A 2 5.52 -2.39 -5.29
CA LEU A 2 4.22 -2.86 -5.82
C LEU A 2 4.34 -3.59 -7.16
N ASP A 3 5.24 -3.15 -8.05
CA ASP A 3 5.53 -3.85 -9.29
C ASP A 3 6.08 -5.28 -9.05
N HIS A 4 6.96 -5.45 -8.07
CA HIS A 4 7.44 -6.78 -7.68
C HIS A 4 6.29 -7.66 -7.19
N LEU A 5 5.39 -7.12 -6.35
CA LEU A 5 4.21 -7.87 -5.89
C LEU A 5 3.28 -8.23 -7.05
N TYR A 6 3.10 -7.34 -8.03
CA TYR A 6 2.32 -7.64 -9.24
C TYR A 6 2.89 -8.85 -10.00
N ARG A 7 4.21 -8.89 -10.22
CA ARG A 7 4.87 -10.01 -10.91
C ARG A 7 4.74 -11.33 -10.16
N VAL A 8 4.79 -11.30 -8.84
CA VAL A 8 4.70 -12.52 -8.00
C VAL A 8 3.26 -13.01 -7.86
N LEU A 9 2.30 -12.09 -7.72
CA LEU A 9 0.90 -12.41 -7.46
C LEU A 9 0.07 -12.63 -8.73
N GLY A 10 0.50 -12.11 -9.88
CA GLY A 10 -0.26 -12.12 -11.14
C GLY A 10 -1.40 -11.07 -11.20
N TRP A 11 -1.57 -10.27 -10.15
CA TRP A 11 -2.52 -9.17 -10.08
C TRP A 11 -1.96 -8.06 -9.20
N ARG A 12 -2.44 -6.83 -9.38
CA ARG A 12 -1.90 -5.66 -8.69
C ARG A 12 -2.68 -5.42 -7.38
N PRO A 13 -2.10 -5.69 -6.20
CA PRO A 13 -2.75 -5.34 -4.95
C PRO A 13 -2.78 -3.83 -4.75
N SER A 14 -3.85 -3.34 -4.13
CA SER A 14 -3.90 -1.96 -3.68
C SER A 14 -2.90 -1.76 -2.54
N LEU A 15 -2.33 -0.55 -2.46
CA LEU A 15 -1.39 -0.20 -1.39
C LEU A 15 -2.03 -0.39 -0.01
N ASP A 16 -3.30 0.01 0.14
CA ASP A 16 -4.06 -0.14 1.37
C ASP A 16 -4.25 -1.62 1.77
N ALA A 17 -4.61 -2.50 0.83
CA ALA A 17 -4.78 -3.92 1.15
C ALA A 17 -3.49 -4.55 1.69
N ILE A 18 -2.33 -4.16 1.16
CA ILE A 18 -1.03 -4.60 1.66
C ILE A 18 -0.71 -3.95 3.01
N ALA A 19 -0.99 -2.65 3.17
CA ALA A 19 -0.77 -1.93 4.42
C ALA A 19 -1.56 -2.55 5.59
N VAL A 20 -2.86 -2.80 5.39
CA VAL A 20 -3.74 -3.46 6.37
C VAL A 20 -3.21 -4.85 6.69
N ALA A 21 -2.90 -5.64 5.68
CA ALA A 21 -2.49 -7.03 5.89
C ALA A 21 -1.10 -7.17 6.53
N THR A 22 -0.17 -6.24 6.25
CA THR A 22 1.24 -6.31 6.68
C THR A 22 1.53 -5.51 7.94
N LEU A 23 0.98 -4.30 8.04
CA LEU A 23 1.26 -3.36 9.14
C LEU A 23 0.12 -3.30 10.16
N GLY A 24 -1.06 -3.88 9.86
CA GLY A 24 -2.25 -3.74 10.69
C GLY A 24 -2.87 -2.34 10.66
N GLU A 25 -2.37 -1.44 9.80
CA GLU A 25 -2.88 -0.09 9.67
C GLU A 25 -3.96 0.00 8.62
N MET A 26 -5.14 0.48 9.02
CA MET A 26 -6.22 0.78 8.08
C MET A 26 -5.98 2.17 7.48
N LYS A 27 -5.91 2.26 6.15
CA LYS A 27 -5.92 3.55 5.45
C LYS A 27 -7.35 3.84 5.00
N SER A 28 -7.80 5.07 5.21
CA SER A 28 -8.87 5.63 4.39
C SER A 28 -8.25 6.01 3.04
N ALA A 29 -8.21 5.07 2.10
CA ALA A 29 -7.63 5.29 0.79
C ALA A 29 -8.72 5.70 -0.20
N ASP A 30 -9.13 6.97 -0.17
CA ASP A 30 -10.03 7.50 -1.19
C ASP A 30 -9.24 8.26 -2.26
N GLY A 31 -8.75 7.52 -3.27
CA GLY A 31 -8.08 8.11 -4.42
C GLY A 31 -9.00 9.03 -5.25
N LEU A 32 -10.32 8.81 -5.21
CA LEU A 32 -11.29 9.70 -5.85
C LEU A 32 -11.37 11.02 -5.09
N GLN A 33 -11.24 11.00 -3.76
CA GLN A 33 -11.19 12.21 -2.94
C GLN A 33 -9.97 13.08 -3.26
N ALA A 34 -8.81 12.49 -3.52
CA ALA A 34 -7.62 13.23 -3.96
C ALA A 34 -7.86 13.96 -5.28
N VAL A 35 -8.51 13.31 -6.25
CA VAL A 35 -8.91 13.94 -7.53
C VAL A 35 -9.90 15.08 -7.31
N ARG A 36 -10.87 14.90 -6.40
CA ARG A 36 -11.83 15.98 -6.04
C ARG A 36 -11.12 17.18 -5.44
N TRP A 37 -10.21 16.99 -4.49
CA TRP A 37 -9.43 18.09 -3.90
C TRP A 37 -8.60 18.83 -4.93
N PHE A 38 -7.96 18.11 -5.85
CA PHE A 38 -7.20 18.73 -6.93
C PHE A 38 -8.09 19.63 -7.81
N ARG A 39 -9.25 19.12 -8.23
CA ARG A 39 -10.24 19.91 -9.01
C ARG A 39 -10.78 21.12 -8.24
N GLN A 40 -10.80 21.06 -6.91
CA GLN A 40 -11.24 22.14 -6.02
C GLN A 40 -10.10 23.08 -5.59
N GLY A 41 -8.88 22.94 -6.13
CA GLY A 41 -7.72 23.76 -5.77
C GLY A 41 -7.18 23.50 -4.35
N GLN A 42 -7.64 22.45 -3.67
CA GLN A 42 -7.21 22.09 -2.30
C GLN A 42 -5.89 21.31 -2.33
N LEU A 43 -4.83 21.95 -2.82
CA LEU A 43 -3.52 21.32 -3.05
C LEU A 43 -2.90 20.76 -1.76
N ASP A 44 -3.05 21.43 -0.63
CA ASP A 44 -2.51 20.95 0.65
C ASP A 44 -3.04 19.56 1.03
N LYS A 45 -4.32 19.29 0.77
CA LYS A 45 -4.92 17.98 1.03
C LYS A 45 -4.40 16.91 0.07
N VAL A 46 -4.17 17.27 -1.20
CA VAL A 46 -3.55 16.38 -2.19
C VAL A 46 -2.12 16.03 -1.76
N ILE A 47 -1.33 17.04 -1.36
CA ILE A 47 0.05 16.85 -0.90
C ILE A 47 0.07 15.96 0.34
N ALA A 48 -0.80 16.22 1.33
CA ALA A 48 -0.90 15.41 2.54
C ALA A 48 -1.24 13.94 2.22
N TYR A 49 -2.18 13.72 1.31
CA TYR A 49 -2.54 12.38 0.84
C TYR A 49 -1.36 11.66 0.17
N CYS A 50 -0.68 12.32 -0.77
CA CYS A 50 0.48 11.77 -1.46
C CYS A 50 1.65 11.47 -0.51
N ARG A 51 1.92 12.35 0.46
CA ARG A 51 2.94 12.12 1.49
C ARG A 51 2.64 10.86 2.31
N ARG A 52 1.37 10.66 2.67
CA ARG A 52 0.96 9.46 3.40
C ARG A 52 1.17 8.18 2.56
N ASP A 53 0.92 8.21 1.26
CA ASP A 53 1.20 7.08 0.37
C ASP A 53 2.68 6.71 0.32
N VAL A 54 3.56 7.71 0.26
CA VAL A 54 5.02 7.51 0.30
C VAL A 54 5.44 6.91 1.64
N GLU A 55 4.95 7.44 2.75
CA GLU A 55 5.24 6.94 4.09
C GLU A 55 4.81 5.48 4.27
N VAL A 56 3.58 5.14 3.88
CA VAL A 56 3.06 3.77 3.97
C VAL A 56 3.86 2.82 3.09
N THR A 57 4.17 3.24 1.86
CA THR A 57 5.01 2.45 0.94
C THR A 57 6.38 2.17 1.55
N TRP A 58 7.00 3.19 2.15
CA TRP A 58 8.28 3.05 2.84
C TRP A 58 8.21 2.08 4.01
N ARG A 59 7.16 2.15 4.83
CA ARG A 59 6.97 1.27 5.98
C ARG A 59 6.76 -0.19 5.58
N ILE A 60 5.96 -0.45 4.53
CA ILE A 60 5.80 -1.80 3.97
C ILE A 60 7.14 -2.31 3.44
N TYR A 61 7.87 -1.48 2.70
CA TYR A 61 9.17 -1.85 2.17
C TYR A 61 10.17 -2.17 3.30
N GLN A 62 10.23 -1.34 4.34
CA GLN A 62 11.05 -1.59 5.53
C GLN A 62 10.66 -2.89 6.23
N PHE A 63 9.36 -3.16 6.38
CA PHE A 63 8.87 -4.42 6.94
C PHE A 63 9.36 -5.61 6.10
N GLY A 64 9.16 -5.56 4.78
CA GLY A 64 9.56 -6.63 3.87
C GLY A 64 11.06 -6.86 3.88
N ARG A 65 11.86 -5.79 3.91
CA ARG A 65 13.32 -5.87 4.02
C ARG A 65 13.78 -6.52 5.33
N ARG A 66 13.15 -6.17 6.46
CA ARG A 66 13.53 -6.68 7.79
C ARG A 66 13.04 -8.11 8.04
N ASN A 67 11.85 -8.46 7.56
CA ASN A 67 11.19 -9.73 7.88
C ASN A 67 11.25 -10.77 6.75
N GLY A 68 11.66 -10.38 5.54
CA GLY A 68 11.73 -11.27 4.38
C GLY A 68 10.37 -11.63 3.77
N TYR A 69 9.28 -11.00 4.20
CA TYR A 69 7.95 -11.18 3.62
C TYR A 69 7.07 -9.92 3.77
N VAL A 70 6.02 -9.84 2.96
CA VAL A 70 4.86 -8.98 3.21
C VAL A 70 3.58 -9.81 3.21
N GLN A 71 2.44 -9.23 3.59
CA GLN A 71 1.17 -9.93 3.66
C GLN A 71 0.12 -9.30 2.74
N TYR A 72 -0.82 -10.12 2.27
CA TYR A 72 -2.05 -9.68 1.59
C TYR A 72 -3.24 -10.53 2.05
N ARG A 73 -4.45 -10.04 1.80
CA ARG A 73 -5.69 -10.80 2.02
C ARG A 73 -6.25 -11.31 0.70
N ASP A 74 -6.66 -12.58 0.66
CA ASP A 74 -7.39 -13.13 -0.49
C ASP A 74 -8.87 -12.75 -0.47
N ARG A 75 -9.61 -13.18 -1.50
CA ARG A 75 -11.06 -12.93 -1.62
C ARG A 75 -11.90 -13.59 -0.51
N ARG A 76 -11.34 -14.51 0.26
CA ARG A 76 -11.96 -15.20 1.40
C ARG A 76 -11.47 -14.63 2.74
N TRP A 77 -10.86 -13.43 2.74
CA TRP A 77 -10.30 -12.74 3.90
C TRP A 77 -9.17 -13.48 4.62
N ARG A 78 -8.55 -14.49 3.99
CA ARG A 78 -7.40 -15.20 4.56
C ARG A 78 -6.12 -14.39 4.30
N VAL A 79 -5.26 -14.32 5.30
CA VAL A 79 -3.97 -13.64 5.20
C VAL A 79 -2.92 -14.60 4.65
N HIS A 80 -2.27 -14.20 3.57
CA HIS A 80 -1.18 -14.93 2.92
C HIS A 80 0.11 -14.13 3.01
N ARG A 81 1.25 -14.83 3.08
CA ARG A 81 2.58 -14.22 3.05
C ARG A 81 3.17 -14.32 1.65
N VAL A 82 3.78 -13.23 1.19
CA VAL A 82 4.57 -13.17 -0.03
C VAL A 82 6.03 -13.00 0.38
N PRO A 83 6.90 -13.99 0.12
CA PRO A 83 8.31 -13.85 0.41
C PRO A 83 8.92 -12.74 -0.46
N VAL A 84 9.76 -11.91 0.14
CA VAL A 84 10.46 -10.81 -0.54
C VAL A 84 11.93 -10.78 -0.14
N ARG A 85 12.80 -10.42 -1.07
CA ARG A 85 14.24 -10.26 -0.84
C ARG A 85 14.69 -8.84 -1.20
N TRP A 86 14.08 -7.85 -0.55
CA TRP A 86 14.42 -6.45 -0.75
C TRP A 86 15.70 -6.10 -0.01
N ARG A 87 16.55 -5.24 -0.60
CA ARG A 87 17.78 -4.70 -0.02
C ARG A 87 17.66 -3.18 0.01
#